data_AF-A0A6B3ND04-F1
#
_entry.id   AF-A0A6B3ND04-F1
#
_cell.length_a   1.000
_cell.length_b   1.000
_cell.length_c   1.000
_cell.angle_alpha   90.00
_cell.angle_beta   90.00
_cell.angle_gamma   90.00
#
_symmetry.space_group_name_H-M   'P 1'
#
loop_
_entity.id
_entity.type
_entity.pdbx_description
1 polymer ?
#
loop_
_entity_poly.entity_id
_entity_poly.type
_entity_poly.pdbx_seq_one_letter_code
_entity_poly.pdbx_strand_id
1 'polypeptide(L)'
;MKTDTIFYSLFKTFPGIFFELIGYSASEADAYQFSSVEIKQTAFRIDGLFLPSTDTPNHPIYFIEVQFQRDTKFYSRLFAEIFLYLHQYQPTSSWRAVVIYPSRNLDIGQQEDYRELLTSQRVRRIYLNEFDEEAKQSLGVKTVALVVEA
;
A
#
# COMPACT_ATOMS: atom_id res chain seq x y z
N MET A 1 7.05 -7.10 12.04
CA MET A 1 5.94 -7.86 12.67
C MET A 1 5.03 -6.99 13.53
N LYS A 2 5.48 -6.33 14.64
CA LYS A 2 4.55 -5.54 15.48
C LYS A 2 3.93 -4.36 14.73
N THR A 3 4.74 -3.60 13.99
CA THR A 3 4.29 -2.40 13.30
C THR A 3 3.39 -2.73 12.11
N ASP A 4 3.71 -3.79 11.36
CA ASP A 4 2.86 -4.29 10.25
C ASP A 4 1.44 -4.64 10.75
N THR A 5 1.32 -5.27 11.92
CA THR A 5 0.01 -5.56 12.55
C THR A 5 -0.74 -4.30 12.95
N ILE A 6 -0.05 -3.24 13.39
CA ILE A 6 -0.68 -1.96 13.74
C ILE A 6 -1.23 -1.29 12.47
N PHE A 7 -0.45 -1.23 11.39
CA PHE A 7 -0.91 -0.64 10.13
C PHE A 7 -2.08 -1.42 9.50
N TYR A 8 -2.02 -2.75 9.54
CA TYR A 8 -3.15 -3.58 9.13
C TYR A 8 -4.41 -3.24 9.93
N SER A 9 -4.29 -3.19 11.27
CA SER A 9 -5.42 -2.86 12.15
C SER A 9 -5.93 -1.43 11.92
N LEU A 10 -5.02 -0.49 11.65
CA LEU A 10 -5.34 0.90 11.37
C LEU A 10 -6.16 1.02 10.09
N PHE A 11 -5.70 0.46 8.98
CA PHE A 11 -6.43 0.52 7.71
C PHE A 11 -7.73 -0.30 7.73
N LYS A 12 -7.77 -1.40 8.48
CA LYS A 12 -9.00 -2.15 8.69
C LYS A 12 -10.05 -1.35 9.47
N THR A 13 -9.63 -0.57 10.46
CA THR A 13 -10.54 0.19 11.34
C THR A 13 -10.91 1.54 10.73
N PHE A 14 -9.95 2.19 10.07
CA PHE A 14 -10.06 3.53 9.50
C PHE A 14 -9.49 3.56 8.07
N PRO A 15 -10.20 2.96 7.09
CA PRO A 15 -9.70 2.82 5.73
C PRO A 15 -9.44 4.17 5.03
N GLY A 16 -10.18 5.22 5.41
CA GLY A 16 -9.98 6.59 4.89
C GLY A 16 -8.57 7.13 5.10
N ILE A 17 -7.85 6.69 6.15
CA ILE A 17 -6.47 7.10 6.41
C ILE A 17 -5.56 6.75 5.23
N PHE A 18 -5.74 5.58 4.61
CA PHE A 18 -4.96 5.21 3.44
C PHE A 18 -5.15 6.20 2.28
N PHE A 19 -6.40 6.59 2.01
CA PHE A 19 -6.72 7.52 0.92
C PHE A 19 -6.18 8.92 1.18
N GLU A 20 -6.23 9.40 2.43
CA GLU A 20 -5.58 10.64 2.82
C GLU A 20 -4.06 10.60 2.60
N LEU A 21 -3.39 9.49 2.93
CA LEU A 21 -1.94 9.33 2.70
C LEU A 21 -1.55 9.42 1.23
N ILE A 22 -2.44 8.96 0.33
CA ILE A 22 -2.25 9.09 -1.12
C ILE A 22 -2.86 10.40 -1.68
N GLY A 23 -3.27 11.34 -0.85
CA GLY A 23 -3.73 12.67 -1.27
C GLY A 23 -5.14 12.69 -1.85
N TYR A 24 -5.97 11.69 -1.55
CA TYR A 24 -7.39 11.69 -1.83
C TYR A 24 -8.20 11.99 -0.56
N SER A 25 -9.50 12.25 -0.70
CA SER A 25 -10.39 12.40 0.46
C SER A 25 -10.59 11.06 1.18
N ALA A 26 -10.79 11.09 2.49
CA ALA A 26 -11.11 9.89 3.27
C ALA A 26 -12.37 9.16 2.77
N SER A 27 -13.33 9.90 2.19
CA SER A 27 -14.56 9.34 1.62
C SER A 27 -14.33 8.41 0.42
N GLU A 28 -13.16 8.48 -0.24
CA GLU A 28 -12.82 7.49 -1.27
C GLU A 28 -12.85 6.07 -0.72
N ALA A 29 -12.60 5.88 0.58
CA ALA A 29 -12.68 4.57 1.22
C ALA A 29 -14.06 3.90 1.10
N ASP A 30 -15.14 4.67 0.96
CA ASP A 30 -16.50 4.12 0.83
C ASP A 30 -16.66 3.33 -0.48
N ALA A 31 -15.82 3.60 -1.47
CA ALA A 31 -15.77 2.89 -2.74
C ALA A 31 -14.91 1.61 -2.71
N TYR A 32 -14.37 1.22 -1.55
CA TYR A 32 -13.47 0.08 -1.42
C TYR A 32 -13.76 -0.81 -0.22
N GLN A 33 -13.39 -2.08 -0.36
CA GLN A 33 -13.30 -3.05 0.72
C GLN A 33 -11.84 -3.35 1.05
N PHE A 34 -11.45 -3.17 2.31
CA PHE A 34 -10.14 -3.60 2.80
C PHE A 34 -10.15 -5.10 3.14
N SER A 35 -9.15 -5.84 2.67
CA SER A 35 -9.02 -7.29 2.83
C SER A 35 -7.57 -7.73 2.94
N SER A 36 -7.37 -8.96 3.42
CA SER A 36 -6.11 -9.70 3.35
C SER A 36 -6.37 -11.01 2.61
N VAL A 37 -5.45 -11.39 1.72
CA VAL A 37 -5.62 -12.54 0.83
C VAL A 37 -4.42 -13.47 0.93
N GLU A 38 -4.69 -14.75 1.18
CA GLU A 38 -3.68 -15.80 1.15
C GLU A 38 -3.71 -16.54 -0.20
N ILE A 39 -2.56 -16.60 -0.87
CA ILE A 39 -2.38 -17.28 -2.15
C ILE A 39 -2.00 -18.73 -1.85
N LYS A 40 -3.02 -19.61 -1.94
CA LYS A 40 -3.01 -21.00 -1.45
C LYS A 40 -1.83 -21.87 -1.92
N GLN A 41 -1.28 -21.64 -3.11
CA GLN A 41 -0.21 -22.49 -3.66
C GLN A 41 1.20 -22.10 -3.21
N THR A 42 1.38 -20.91 -2.63
CA THR A 42 2.71 -20.33 -2.40
C THR A 42 2.93 -19.88 -0.95
N ALA A 43 1.91 -19.99 -0.09
CA ALA A 43 1.89 -19.44 1.26
C ALA A 43 2.17 -17.92 1.31
N PHE A 44 2.06 -17.23 0.18
CA PHE A 44 2.13 -15.77 0.15
C PHE A 44 0.85 -15.19 0.73
N ARG A 45 1.01 -14.14 1.54
CA ARG A 45 -0.08 -13.41 2.16
C ARG A 45 0.05 -11.95 1.82
N ILE A 46 -0.99 -11.41 1.21
CA ILE A 46 -1.11 -9.99 0.91
C ILE A 46 -1.95 -9.40 2.03
N ASP A 47 -1.32 -8.63 2.91
CA ASP A 47 -1.96 -8.11 4.11
C ASP A 47 -2.71 -6.80 3.88
N GLY A 48 -2.30 -6.00 2.89
CA GLY A 48 -2.96 -4.75 2.54
C GLY A 48 -3.56 -4.79 1.15
N LEU A 49 -4.87 -5.08 1.04
CA LEU A 49 -5.57 -5.06 -0.23
C LEU A 49 -6.84 -4.21 -0.14
N PHE A 50 -6.93 -3.14 -0.93
CA PHE A 50 -8.20 -2.45 -1.17
C PHE A 50 -8.76 -2.87 -2.53
N LEU A 51 -9.93 -3.51 -2.48
CA LEU A 51 -10.68 -3.92 -3.65
C LEU A 51 -11.77 -2.90 -3.94
N PRO A 52 -11.91 -2.41 -5.18
CA PRO A 52 -13.01 -1.53 -5.53
C PRO A 52 -14.34 -2.27 -5.36
N SER A 53 -15.36 -1.56 -4.88
CA SER A 53 -16.73 -2.03 -4.82
C SER A 53 -17.28 -2.32 -6.23
N THR A 54 -18.31 -3.16 -6.33
CA THR A 54 -18.91 -3.55 -7.63
C THR A 54 -19.42 -2.37 -8.44
N ASP A 55 -19.76 -1.27 -7.77
CA ASP A 55 -20.34 -0.07 -8.36
C ASP A 55 -19.27 0.91 -8.89
N THR A 56 -17.97 0.62 -8.69
CA THR A 56 -16.85 1.46 -9.12
C THR A 56 -15.84 0.71 -10.01
N PRO A 57 -16.27 0.16 -11.17
CA PRO A 57 -15.47 -0.76 -11.98
C PRO A 57 -14.18 -0.15 -12.56
N ASN A 58 -14.08 1.18 -12.65
CA ASN A 58 -12.91 1.88 -13.15
C ASN A 58 -11.83 2.15 -12.08
N HIS A 59 -12.13 1.88 -10.81
CA HIS A 59 -11.19 2.10 -9.71
C HIS A 59 -10.13 0.98 -9.69
N PRO A 60 -8.86 1.31 -9.41
CA PRO A 60 -7.79 0.31 -9.38
C PRO A 60 -7.83 -0.47 -8.06
N ILE A 61 -7.35 -1.71 -8.08
CA ILE A 61 -6.98 -2.44 -6.87
C ILE A 61 -5.73 -1.78 -6.27
N TYR A 62 -5.72 -1.51 -4.96
CA TYR A 62 -4.51 -1.07 -4.27
C TYR A 62 -3.90 -2.20 -3.43
N PHE A 63 -2.65 -2.53 -3.74
CA PHE A 63 -1.78 -3.36 -2.91
C PHE A 63 -0.97 -2.43 -2.00
N ILE A 64 -0.94 -2.71 -0.71
CA ILE A 64 -0.28 -1.85 0.27
C ILE A 64 0.73 -2.66 1.05
N GLU A 65 1.95 -2.15 1.09
CA GLU A 65 3.02 -2.69 1.90
C GLU A 65 3.65 -1.58 2.75
N VAL A 66 3.91 -1.89 4.02
CA VAL A 66 4.60 -0.97 4.93
C VAL A 66 5.95 -1.57 5.28
N GLN A 67 7.02 -0.81 5.07
CA GLN A 67 8.39 -1.31 5.16
C GLN A 67 9.21 -0.51 6.18
N PHE A 68 9.39 -1.11 7.37
CA PHE A 68 10.15 -0.54 8.49
C PHE A 68 11.64 -0.91 8.48
N GLN A 69 12.05 -1.78 7.57
CA GLN A 69 13.42 -2.25 7.48
C GLN A 69 13.87 -2.23 6.04
N ARG A 70 15.18 -2.03 5.85
CA ARG A 70 15.78 -2.12 4.54
C ARG A 70 15.84 -3.59 4.12
N ASP A 71 15.10 -3.95 3.07
CA ASP A 71 15.05 -5.32 2.54
C ASP A 71 15.37 -5.30 1.04
N THR A 72 16.52 -5.87 0.66
CA THR A 72 16.99 -5.92 -0.73
C THR A 72 16.14 -6.80 -1.64
N LYS A 73 15.34 -7.70 -1.05
CA LYS A 73 14.44 -8.59 -1.79
C LYS A 73 13.01 -8.07 -1.79
N PHE A 74 12.71 -6.93 -1.19
CA PHE A 74 11.35 -6.41 -1.05
C PHE A 74 10.60 -6.33 -2.38
N TYR A 75 11.13 -5.60 -3.37
CA TYR A 75 10.45 -5.43 -4.66
C TYR A 75 10.25 -6.75 -5.40
N SER A 76 11.21 -7.68 -5.32
CA SER A 76 11.04 -9.02 -5.90
C SER A 76 9.86 -9.78 -5.30
N ARG A 77 9.66 -9.66 -3.98
CA ARG A 77 8.55 -10.30 -3.26
C ARG A 77 7.22 -9.62 -3.59
N LEU A 78 7.16 -8.29 -3.48
CA LEU A 78 5.98 -7.49 -3.81
C LEU A 78 5.45 -7.81 -5.21
N PHE A 79 6.33 -7.81 -6.22
CA PHE A 79 5.88 -8.06 -7.59
C PHE A 79 5.49 -9.52 -7.83
N ALA A 80 6.16 -10.48 -7.19
CA ALA A 80 5.72 -11.87 -7.22
C ALA A 80 4.31 -12.03 -6.65
N GLU A 81 4.04 -11.42 -5.49
CA GLU A 81 2.73 -11.46 -4.83
C GLU A 81 1.63 -10.82 -5.68
N ILE A 82 1.88 -9.62 -6.21
CA ILE A 82 0.93 -8.92 -7.10
C ILE A 82 0.63 -9.77 -8.33
N PHE A 83 1.65 -10.28 -9.03
CA PHE A 83 1.42 -11.01 -10.26
C PHE A 83 0.80 -12.39 -10.04
N LEU A 84 1.10 -13.05 -8.92
CA LEU A 84 0.40 -14.28 -8.52
C LEU A 84 -1.07 -13.99 -8.20
N TYR A 85 -1.38 -12.89 -7.51
CA TYR A 85 -2.76 -12.46 -7.29
C TYR A 85 -3.49 -12.23 -8.62
N LEU A 86 -2.91 -11.45 -9.53
CA LEU A 86 -3.51 -11.16 -10.83
C LEU A 86 -3.73 -12.43 -11.66
N HIS A 87 -2.78 -13.37 -11.62
CA HIS A 87 -2.91 -14.65 -12.30
C HIS A 87 -4.05 -15.50 -11.73
N GLN A 88 -4.17 -15.58 -10.40
CA GLN A 88 -5.15 -16.41 -9.73
C GLN A 88 -6.58 -15.85 -9.86
N TYR A 89 -6.75 -14.53 -9.69
CA TYR A 89 -8.07 -13.90 -9.60
C TYR A 89 -8.54 -13.23 -10.89
N GLN A 90 -7.63 -12.92 -11.82
CA GLN A 90 -7.93 -12.29 -13.11
C GLN A 90 -8.92 -11.10 -13.01
N PRO A 91 -8.63 -10.09 -12.18
CA PRO A 91 -9.52 -8.95 -12.00
C PRO A 91 -9.63 -8.12 -13.29
N THR A 92 -10.79 -7.48 -13.49
CA THR A 92 -11.02 -6.54 -14.60
C THR A 92 -10.45 -5.15 -14.32
N SER A 93 -10.35 -4.77 -13.04
CA SER A 93 -9.76 -3.51 -12.60
C SER A 93 -8.24 -3.46 -12.83
N SER A 94 -7.72 -2.27 -13.13
CA SER A 94 -6.27 -2.03 -13.10
C SER A 94 -5.73 -2.18 -11.66
N TRP A 95 -4.41 -2.23 -11.50
CA TRP A 95 -3.77 -2.30 -10.19
C TRP A 95 -2.76 -1.18 -9.97
N ARG A 96 -2.61 -0.81 -8.70
CA ARG A 96 -1.57 0.07 -8.16
C ARG A 96 -1.00 -0.53 -6.88
N ALA A 97 0.28 -0.29 -6.63
CA ALA A 97 0.94 -0.61 -5.38
C ALA A 97 1.33 0.68 -4.66
N VAL A 98 1.13 0.71 -3.35
CA VAL A 98 1.56 1.80 -2.47
C VAL A 98 2.49 1.22 -1.43
N VAL A 99 3.73 1.70 -1.41
CA VAL A 99 4.73 1.29 -0.44
C VAL A 99 4.97 2.45 0.52
N ILE A 100 4.76 2.19 1.81
CA ILE A 100 4.87 3.18 2.87
C ILE A 100 6.16 2.92 3.65
N TYR A 101 7.04 3.91 3.68
CA TYR A 101 8.29 3.89 4.43
C TYR A 101 8.27 4.95 5.53
N PRO A 102 8.79 4.66 6.73
CA PRO A 102 9.07 5.69 7.74
C PRO A 102 9.95 6.81 7.20
N SER A 103 10.98 6.43 6.44
CA SER A 103 11.95 7.34 5.86
C SER A 103 12.62 6.77 4.61
N ARG A 104 13.06 7.66 3.72
CA ARG A 104 13.65 7.31 2.41
C ARG A 104 14.90 6.45 2.47
N ASN A 105 15.69 6.53 3.54
CA ASN A 105 16.90 5.69 3.73
C ASN A 105 16.60 4.18 3.81
N LEU A 106 15.36 3.78 4.12
CA LEU A 106 14.92 2.39 4.15
C LEU A 106 14.54 1.86 2.76
N ASP A 107 14.19 2.74 1.84
CA ASP A 107 13.92 2.38 0.45
C ASP A 107 15.23 2.00 -0.25
N ILE A 108 15.22 0.83 -0.91
CA ILE A 108 16.37 0.37 -1.70
C ILE A 108 16.48 1.07 -3.06
N GLY A 109 15.52 1.94 -3.39
CA GLY A 109 15.52 2.79 -4.57
C GLY A 109 15.10 2.04 -5.82
N GLN A 110 15.36 2.66 -6.99
CA GLN A 110 15.09 2.01 -8.27
C GLN A 110 15.97 0.76 -8.42
N GLN A 111 15.36 -0.32 -8.88
CA GLN A 111 16.02 -1.59 -9.20
C GLN A 111 15.87 -1.80 -10.71
N GLU A 112 16.97 -2.15 -11.39
CA GLU A 112 16.98 -2.26 -12.86
C GLU A 112 15.96 -3.30 -13.36
N ASP A 113 15.85 -4.44 -12.67
CA ASP A 113 14.92 -5.52 -13.01
C ASP A 113 13.44 -5.12 -12.96
N TYR A 114 13.11 -4.03 -12.27
CA TYR A 114 11.74 -3.56 -12.06
C TYR A 114 11.54 -2.11 -12.47
N ARG A 115 12.50 -1.54 -13.22
CA ARG A 115 12.55 -0.11 -13.51
C ARG A 115 11.24 0.37 -14.11
N GLU A 116 10.70 -0.32 -15.11
CA GLU A 116 9.49 0.07 -15.82
C GLU A 116 8.28 0.17 -14.88
N LEU A 117 8.17 -0.74 -13.90
CA LEU A 117 7.11 -0.70 -12.89
C LEU A 117 7.32 0.46 -11.91
N LEU A 118 8.56 0.65 -11.44
CA LEU A 118 8.92 1.67 -10.46
C LEU A 118 8.95 3.11 -11.00
N THR A 119 9.14 3.26 -12.31
CA THR A 119 9.05 4.53 -13.03
C THR A 119 7.64 4.80 -13.56
N SER A 120 6.82 3.77 -13.70
CA SER A 120 5.40 3.95 -14.02
C SER A 120 4.64 4.53 -12.83
N GLN A 121 3.43 5.03 -13.09
CA GLN A 121 2.49 5.40 -12.03
C GLN A 121 1.83 4.20 -11.32
N ARG A 122 2.32 2.96 -11.55
CA ARG A 122 1.80 1.77 -10.86
C ARG A 122 2.30 1.66 -9.43
N VAL A 123 3.51 2.10 -9.13
CA VAL A 123 4.09 2.00 -7.78
C VAL A 123 4.31 3.39 -7.20
N ARG A 124 3.56 3.72 -6.14
CA ARG A 124 3.75 4.94 -5.38
C ARG A 124 4.51 4.64 -4.10
N ARG A 125 5.59 5.39 -3.86
CA ARG A 125 6.36 5.34 -2.62
C ARG A 125 5.98 6.55 -1.76
N ILE A 126 5.63 6.30 -0.51
CA ILE A 126 5.32 7.33 0.48
C ILE A 126 6.39 7.27 1.55
N TYR A 127 6.96 8.43 1.89
CA TYR A 127 7.93 8.57 2.97
C TYR A 127 7.29 9.43 4.06
N LEU A 128 6.98 8.81 5.20
CA LEU A 128 6.16 9.43 6.25
C LEU A 128 6.82 10.67 6.85
N ASN A 129 8.15 10.69 6.94
CA ASN A 129 8.91 11.84 7.40
C ASN A 129 9.04 12.99 6.37
N GLU A 130 8.51 12.84 5.15
CA GLU A 130 8.62 13.82 4.07
C GLU A 130 7.28 14.50 3.71
N PHE A 131 6.20 14.24 4.46
CA PHE A 131 4.96 14.98 4.26
C PHE A 131 5.16 16.48 4.52
N ASP A 132 4.57 17.32 3.67
CA ASP A 132 4.57 18.77 3.85
C ASP A 132 3.57 19.20 4.94
N GLU A 133 3.63 20.48 5.30
CA GLU A 133 2.77 21.03 6.36
C GLU A 133 1.28 21.00 6.01
N GLU A 134 0.93 20.95 4.73
CA GLU A 134 -0.46 20.83 4.26
C GLU A 134 -0.97 19.40 4.40
N ALA A 135 -0.22 18.40 3.92
CA ALA A 135 -0.55 16.98 4.10
C ALA A 135 -0.61 16.60 5.58
N LYS A 136 0.27 17.18 6.41
CA LYS A 136 0.24 17.01 7.87
C LYS A 136 -1.03 17.56 8.53
N GLN A 137 -1.88 18.32 7.85
CA GLN A 137 -3.16 18.76 8.42
C GLN A 137 -4.20 17.63 8.46
N SER A 138 -4.08 16.63 7.58
CA SER A 138 -4.95 15.46 7.58
C SER A 138 -4.81 14.68 8.90
N LEU A 139 -5.95 14.29 9.47
CA LEU A 139 -5.98 13.52 10.71
C LEU A 139 -5.33 12.13 10.52
N GLY A 140 -5.54 11.50 9.35
CA GLY A 140 -4.93 10.23 9.00
C GLY A 140 -3.40 10.31 8.92
N VAL A 141 -2.86 11.35 8.27
CA VAL A 141 -1.41 11.57 8.20
C VAL A 141 -0.82 11.75 9.60
N LYS A 142 -1.46 12.55 10.46
CA LYS A 142 -1.02 12.72 11.87
C LYS A 142 -1.07 11.40 12.65
N THR A 143 -2.12 10.62 12.47
CA THR A 143 -2.30 9.33 13.17
C THR A 143 -1.19 8.36 12.79
N VAL A 144 -0.85 8.29 11.50
CA VAL A 144 0.23 7.45 10.99
C VAL A 144 1.60 7.91 11.52
N ALA A 145 1.84 9.22 11.58
CA ALA A 145 3.08 9.77 12.15
C ALA A 145 3.26 9.33 13.62
N LEU A 146 2.21 9.40 14.43
CA LEU A 146 2.25 8.95 15.83
C LEU A 146 2.56 7.46 15.98
N VAL A 147 2.06 6.61 15.08
CA VAL A 147 2.34 5.16 15.10
C VAL A 147 3.82 4.87 14.82
N VAL A 148 4.49 5.73 14.04
CA VAL A 148 5.92 5.56 13.71
C VAL A 148 6.84 6.09 14.80
N GLU A 149 6.38 7.05 15.61
CA GLU A 149 7.13 7.62 16.73
C GLU A 149 7.02 6.80 18.04
N ALA A 150 6.05 5.90 18.14
CA ALA A 150 5.75 5.07 19.31
C ALA A 150 6.60 3.79 19.41
#